data_AF-A0A3N4KC55-F1
#
_entry.id   AF-A0A3N4KC55-F1
#
_cell.length_a   1.000
_cell.length_b   1.000
_cell.length_c   1.000
_cell.angle_alpha   90.00
_cell.angle_beta   90.00
_cell.angle_gamma   90.00
#
_symmetry.space_group_name_H-M   'P 1'
#
loop_
_entity.id
_entity.type
_entity.pdbx_description
1 polymer ?
#
loop_
_entity_poly.entity_id
_entity_poly.type
_entity_poly.pdbx_seq_one_letter_code
_entity_poly.pdbx_strand_id
1 'polypeptide(L)'
;FWGMPRVNPYDLNKPDILHNIYLGMLKHMMEWVQGFLKKHHRLEEFDKAWASIAPYPGLAVPNKAYRKEMRNLGRVVLGALAAALRNPGVAVRGDFAKALKCVRSLINFHLMAQYGSHTTSTLDYMESYLEDFHKHKDIFLEFRAYKRTSHFNFIKLHVLTHYREHVERFGSIPQYSTDISELAHVRQVKEAYRASNK
;
A
#
# COMPACT_ATOMS: atom_id res chain seq x y z
N PHE A 1 -29.09 -2.07 16.94
CA PHE A 1 -28.29 -2.75 15.90
C PHE A 1 -28.76 -4.17 15.67
N TRP A 2 -28.64 -5.11 16.63
CA TRP A 2 -28.99 -6.53 16.42
C TRP A 2 -30.48 -6.85 16.18
N GLY A 3 -31.40 -5.94 16.50
CA GLY A 3 -32.85 -6.12 16.29
C GLY A 3 -33.40 -5.45 15.02
N MET A 4 -32.55 -4.92 14.15
CA MET A 4 -33.00 -4.26 12.91
C MET A 4 -33.06 -5.28 11.76
N PRO A 5 -34.21 -5.50 11.12
CA PRO A 5 -34.44 -6.61 10.18
C PRO A 5 -33.63 -6.52 8.86
N ARG A 6 -32.86 -5.45 8.64
CA ARG A 6 -32.06 -5.22 7.42
C ARG A 6 -30.63 -4.75 7.70
N VAL A 7 -30.18 -4.80 8.96
CA VAL A 7 -28.83 -4.37 9.34
C VAL A 7 -28.13 -5.53 10.01
N ASN A 8 -27.15 -6.11 9.34
CA ASN A 8 -26.23 -7.04 9.95
C ASN A 8 -25.00 -6.28 10.45
N PRO A 9 -24.73 -6.23 11.77
CA PRO A 9 -23.56 -5.52 12.30
C PRO A 9 -22.22 -6.02 11.77
N TYR A 10 -22.14 -7.28 11.33
CA TYR A 10 -20.92 -7.82 10.70
C TYR A 10 -20.64 -7.18 9.34
N ASP A 11 -21.65 -6.61 8.69
CA ASP A 11 -21.50 -5.94 7.39
C ASP A 11 -21.13 -4.46 7.51
N LEU A 12 -21.06 -3.89 8.73
CA LEU A 12 -20.78 -2.47 8.93
C LEU A 12 -19.35 -2.10 8.57
N ASN A 13 -18.40 -3.01 8.76
CA ASN A 13 -17.01 -2.74 8.46
C ASN A 13 -16.75 -2.99 6.96
N LYS A 14 -16.49 -1.92 6.22
CA LYS A 14 -16.14 -1.96 4.81
C LYS A 14 -14.63 -1.75 4.67
N PRO A 15 -13.93 -2.51 3.80
CA PRO A 15 -12.54 -2.25 3.49
C PRO A 15 -12.35 -0.82 3.00
N ASP A 16 -11.31 -0.16 3.52
CA ASP A 16 -11.03 1.23 3.22
C ASP A 16 -9.65 1.37 2.58
N ILE A 17 -9.59 2.02 1.41
CA ILE A 17 -8.31 2.17 0.69
C ILE A 17 -7.34 3.02 1.51
N LEU A 18 -7.82 4.05 2.21
CA LEU A 18 -6.94 4.95 2.94
C LEU A 18 -6.27 4.27 4.13
N HIS A 19 -7.03 3.66 5.03
CA HIS A 19 -6.52 3.11 6.28
C HIS A 19 -5.93 1.71 6.13
N ASN A 20 -6.49 0.87 5.25
CA ASN A 20 -5.99 -0.48 5.02
C ASN A 20 -4.78 -0.47 4.08
N ILE A 21 -4.86 0.23 2.94
CA ILE A 21 -3.79 0.20 1.93
C ILE A 21 -2.78 1.32 2.17
N TYR A 22 -3.18 2.59 2.12
CA TYR A 22 -2.21 3.70 2.20
C TYR A 22 -1.53 3.77 3.57
N LEU A 23 -2.28 4.14 4.61
CA LEU A 23 -1.77 4.29 5.97
C LEU A 23 -1.47 2.95 6.66
N GLY A 24 -1.86 1.85 6.02
CA GLY A 24 -1.59 0.49 6.46
C GLY A 24 -0.44 -0.14 5.69
N MET A 25 -0.80 -0.90 4.66
CA MET A 25 0.12 -1.79 3.97
C MET A 25 1.26 -1.08 3.25
N LEU A 26 1.00 0.01 2.52
CA LEU A 26 2.05 0.74 1.81
C LEU A 26 3.00 1.48 2.77
N LYS A 27 2.46 2.06 3.85
CA LYS A 27 3.28 2.64 4.91
C LYS A 27 4.24 1.61 5.52
N HIS A 28 3.73 0.45 5.91
CA HIS A 28 4.55 -0.61 6.49
C HIS A 28 5.54 -1.19 5.49
N MET A 29 5.11 -1.41 4.24
CA MET A 29 6.00 -1.84 3.16
C MET A 29 7.18 -0.88 2.98
N MET A 30 6.96 0.43 3.03
CA MET A 30 8.06 1.39 2.94
C MET A 30 9.02 1.35 4.12
N GLU A 31 8.53 1.08 5.33
CA GLU A 31 9.39 0.86 6.50
C GLU A 31 10.26 -0.39 6.28
N TRP A 32 9.68 -1.48 5.76
CA TRP A 32 10.39 -2.72 5.49
C TRP A 32 11.42 -2.58 4.37
N VAL A 33 11.05 -1.93 3.27
CA VAL A 33 11.94 -1.67 2.12
C VAL A 33 13.12 -0.81 2.55
N GLN A 34 12.90 0.24 3.35
CA GLN A 34 14.00 1.05 3.89
C GLN A 34 14.94 0.24 4.78
N GLY A 35 14.41 -0.65 5.63
CA GLY A 35 15.22 -1.55 6.45
C GLY A 35 16.06 -2.50 5.60
N PHE A 36 15.44 -3.11 4.59
CA PHE A 36 16.11 -4.01 3.65
C PHE A 36 17.24 -3.31 2.89
N LEU A 37 16.96 -2.13 2.32
CA LEU A 37 17.95 -1.35 1.59
C LEU A 37 19.13 -0.91 2.47
N LYS A 38 18.89 -0.58 3.74
CA LYS A 38 19.96 -0.25 4.70
C LYS A 38 20.88 -1.43 4.95
N LYS A 39 20.32 -2.62 5.18
CA LYS A 39 21.10 -3.86 5.40
C LYS A 39 21.99 -4.20 4.20
N HIS A 40 21.49 -3.94 2.99
CA HIS A 40 22.20 -4.26 1.76
C HIS A 40 23.00 -3.09 1.16
N HIS A 41 23.13 -1.97 1.88
CA HIS A 41 23.83 -0.77 1.41
C HIS A 41 23.31 -0.24 0.05
N ARG A 42 21.99 -0.28 -0.15
CA ARG A 42 21.30 0.15 -1.39
C ARG A 42 20.39 1.37 -1.22
N LEU A 43 20.37 1.96 -0.03
CA LEU A 43 19.46 3.06 0.27
C LEU A 43 19.78 4.31 -0.56
N GLU A 44 21.06 4.61 -0.77
CA GLU A 44 21.47 5.80 -1.52
C GLU A 44 21.07 5.69 -3.01
N GLU A 45 21.19 4.51 -3.60
CA GLU A 45 20.76 4.26 -4.98
C GLU A 45 19.24 4.36 -5.11
N PHE A 46 18.49 3.90 -4.10
CA PHE A 46 17.05 4.09 -4.05
C PHE A 46 16.69 5.58 -3.99
N ASP A 47 17.36 6.35 -3.14
CA ASP A 47 17.11 7.78 -2.96
C ASP A 47 17.42 8.57 -4.23
N LYS A 48 18.51 8.23 -4.91
CA LYS A 48 18.89 8.79 -6.22
C LYS A 48 17.82 8.48 -7.27
N ALA A 49 17.40 7.21 -7.36
CA ALA A 49 16.37 6.81 -8.31
C ALA A 49 15.02 7.50 -8.02
N TRP A 50 14.65 7.61 -6.75
CA TRP A 50 13.46 8.29 -6.29
C TRP A 50 13.48 9.80 -6.61
N ALA A 51 14.60 10.47 -6.36
CA ALA A 51 14.77 11.89 -6.69
C ALA A 51 14.81 12.16 -8.21
N SER A 52 15.16 11.16 -9.02
CA SER A 52 15.17 11.28 -10.49
C SER A 52 13.79 11.11 -11.15
N ILE A 53 12.75 10.81 -10.37
CA ILE A 53 11.40 10.68 -10.92
C ILE A 53 10.93 12.05 -11.39
N ALA A 54 10.65 12.17 -12.69
CA ALA A 54 10.16 13.40 -13.29
C ALA A 54 8.82 13.82 -12.64
N PRO A 55 8.60 15.14 -12.45
CA PRO A 55 7.29 15.63 -12.05
C PRO A 55 6.23 15.18 -13.06
N TYR A 56 5.10 14.66 -12.57
CA TYR A 56 3.95 14.27 -13.39
C TYR A 56 2.69 14.92 -12.80
N PRO A 57 1.65 15.25 -13.59
CA PRO A 57 0.42 15.82 -13.05
C PRO A 57 -0.15 14.98 -11.89
N GLY A 58 -0.22 15.60 -10.71
CA GLY A 58 -0.69 14.95 -9.48
C GLY A 58 0.36 14.12 -8.73
N LEU A 59 1.63 14.11 -9.14
CA LEU A 59 2.78 13.62 -8.40
C LEU A 59 3.69 14.83 -8.10
N ALA A 60 3.74 15.26 -6.84
CA ALA A 60 4.70 16.28 -6.46
C ALA A 60 6.12 15.71 -6.58
N VAL A 61 7.10 16.52 -6.99
CA VAL A 61 8.50 16.10 -6.99
C VAL A 61 8.80 15.52 -5.61
N PRO A 62 9.26 14.26 -5.52
CA PRO A 62 9.46 13.66 -4.22
C PRO A 62 10.61 14.36 -3.50
N ASN A 63 10.30 15.36 -2.67
CA ASN A 63 11.24 15.82 -1.64
C ASN A 63 11.55 14.61 -0.74
N LYS A 64 12.77 14.51 -0.20
CA LYS A 64 13.36 13.32 0.49
C LYS A 64 12.45 12.56 1.49
N ALA A 65 11.33 13.12 1.93
CA ALA A 65 10.36 12.44 2.79
C ALA A 65 9.41 11.52 1.98
N TYR A 66 9.74 10.23 1.90
CA TYR A 66 8.88 9.15 1.34
C TYR A 66 7.45 9.08 1.94
N ARG A 67 7.23 9.74 3.08
CA ARG A 67 6.05 9.57 3.94
C ARG A 67 4.86 10.45 3.56
N LYS A 68 5.04 11.46 2.70
CA LYS A 68 3.99 12.47 2.47
C LYS A 68 2.99 12.12 1.38
N GLU A 69 3.27 11.15 0.50
CA GLU A 69 2.41 10.89 -0.67
C GLU A 69 2.21 9.40 -0.97
N MET A 70 1.49 8.72 -0.08
CA MET A 70 1.27 7.27 -0.14
C MET A 70 0.39 6.83 -1.31
N ARG A 71 -0.46 7.73 -1.83
CA ARG A 71 -1.34 7.49 -2.98
C ARG A 71 -0.54 7.28 -4.27
N ASN A 72 0.50 8.07 -4.47
CA ASN A 72 1.34 7.97 -5.67
C ASN A 72 2.54 7.05 -5.48
N LEU A 73 2.92 6.75 -4.23
CA LEU A 73 3.94 5.75 -3.92
C LEU A 73 3.72 4.45 -4.70
N GLY A 74 2.47 4.00 -4.76
CA GLY A 74 2.05 2.80 -5.49
C GLY A 74 2.55 2.73 -6.94
N ARG A 75 2.68 3.88 -7.60
CA ARG A 75 3.02 3.98 -9.03
C ARG A 75 4.52 3.99 -9.29
N VAL A 76 5.32 4.43 -8.33
CA VAL A 76 6.73 4.77 -8.56
C VAL A 76 7.72 3.92 -7.74
N VAL A 77 7.30 3.40 -6.58
CA VAL A 77 8.20 2.71 -5.64
C VAL A 77 8.88 1.49 -6.26
N LEU A 78 8.17 0.74 -7.10
CA LEU A 78 8.72 -0.45 -7.74
C LEU A 78 9.86 -0.10 -8.70
N GLY A 79 9.74 1.02 -9.43
CA GLY A 79 10.79 1.50 -10.32
C GLY A 79 12.05 1.92 -9.56
N ALA A 80 11.89 2.69 -8.47
CA ALA A 80 13.00 3.09 -7.61
C ALA A 80 13.67 1.87 -6.94
N LEU A 81 12.88 0.90 -6.46
CA LEU A 81 13.39 -0.33 -5.87
C LEU A 81 14.13 -1.18 -6.90
N ALA A 82 13.58 -1.38 -8.09
CA ALA A 82 14.24 -2.12 -9.17
C ALA A 82 15.57 -1.46 -9.54
N ALA A 83 15.62 -0.14 -9.60
CA ALA A 83 16.84 0.61 -9.87
C ALA A 83 17.91 0.42 -8.79
N ALA A 84 17.53 0.44 -7.52
CA ALA A 84 18.42 0.25 -6.38
C ALA A 84 18.99 -1.18 -6.26
N LEU A 85 18.22 -2.18 -6.72
CA LEU A 85 18.57 -3.59 -6.63
C LEU A 85 19.25 -4.13 -7.91
N ARG A 86 19.66 -3.25 -8.84
CA ARG A 86 20.40 -3.65 -10.04
C ARG A 86 21.77 -4.23 -9.70
N ASN A 87 22.27 -5.11 -10.57
CA ASN A 87 23.58 -5.75 -10.48
C ASN A 87 23.86 -6.39 -9.10
N PRO A 88 23.02 -7.34 -8.65
CA PRO A 88 23.25 -8.03 -7.39
C PRO A 88 24.46 -8.95 -7.45
N GLY A 89 25.22 -8.99 -6.36
CA GLY A 89 26.19 -10.07 -6.12
C GLY A 89 25.47 -11.42 -6.04
N VAL A 90 26.18 -12.50 -6.35
CA VAL A 90 25.60 -13.86 -6.44
C VAL A 90 24.87 -14.26 -5.15
N ALA A 91 25.44 -13.95 -3.99
CA ALA A 91 24.89 -14.30 -2.69
C ALA A 91 23.53 -13.66 -2.36
N VAL A 92 23.25 -12.45 -2.87
CA VAL A 92 22.03 -11.68 -2.52
C VAL A 92 21.01 -11.62 -3.67
N ARG A 93 21.33 -12.23 -4.81
CA ARG A 93 20.47 -12.22 -6.00
C ARG A 93 19.08 -12.79 -5.73
N GLY A 94 19.00 -13.90 -4.98
CA GLY A 94 17.73 -14.52 -4.60
C GLY A 94 16.87 -13.59 -3.75
N ASP A 95 17.48 -12.98 -2.72
CA ASP A 95 16.82 -12.05 -1.80
C ASP A 95 16.27 -10.83 -2.54
N PHE A 96 17.06 -10.25 -3.45
CA PHE A 96 16.66 -9.07 -4.22
C PHE A 96 15.49 -9.40 -5.16
N ALA A 97 15.55 -10.55 -5.83
CA ALA A 97 14.44 -11.01 -6.67
C ALA A 97 13.17 -11.27 -5.85
N LYS A 98 13.32 -11.84 -4.65
CA LYS A 98 12.21 -12.09 -3.72
C LYS A 98 11.59 -10.80 -3.19
N ALA A 99 12.41 -9.83 -2.79
CA ALA A 99 11.97 -8.49 -2.38
C ALA A 99 11.19 -7.77 -3.50
N LEU A 100 11.70 -7.82 -4.75
CA LEU A 100 11.02 -7.24 -5.90
C LEU A 100 9.66 -7.90 -6.18
N LYS A 101 9.59 -9.23 -6.15
CA LYS A 101 8.33 -9.97 -6.31
C LYS A 101 7.34 -9.58 -5.23
N CYS A 102 7.75 -9.57 -3.97
CA CYS A 102 6.90 -9.19 -2.84
C CYS A 102 6.32 -7.78 -3.00
N VAL A 103 7.16 -6.78 -3.28
CA VAL A 103 6.72 -5.38 -3.43
C VAL A 103 5.82 -5.24 -4.65
N ARG A 104 6.19 -5.82 -5.80
CA ARG A 104 5.38 -5.81 -7.02
C ARG A 104 3.97 -6.37 -6.78
N SER A 105 3.87 -7.50 -6.09
CA SER A 105 2.60 -8.15 -5.81
C SER A 105 1.68 -7.28 -4.95
N LEU A 106 2.20 -6.65 -3.89
CA LEU A 106 1.40 -5.72 -3.08
C LEU A 106 0.97 -4.48 -3.86
N ILE A 107 1.83 -3.98 -4.74
CA ILE A 107 1.54 -2.82 -5.60
C ILE A 107 0.45 -3.16 -6.62
N ASN A 108 0.55 -4.32 -7.27
CA ASN A 108 -0.47 -4.78 -8.21
C ASN A 108 -1.83 -5.01 -7.52
N PHE A 109 -1.82 -5.61 -6.32
CA PHE A 109 -3.02 -5.71 -5.48
C PHE A 109 -3.63 -4.34 -5.22
N HIS A 110 -2.81 -3.38 -4.78
CA HIS A 110 -3.24 -2.02 -4.49
C HIS A 110 -3.84 -1.31 -5.72
N LEU A 111 -3.23 -1.48 -6.89
CA LEU A 111 -3.73 -0.90 -8.14
C LEU A 111 -5.06 -1.55 -8.56
N MET A 112 -5.20 -2.86 -8.41
CA MET A 112 -6.47 -3.57 -8.68
C MET A 112 -7.58 -3.14 -7.73
N ALA A 113 -7.30 -2.99 -6.43
CA ALA A 113 -8.29 -2.58 -5.44
C ALA A 113 -8.87 -1.17 -5.69
N GLN A 114 -8.25 -0.36 -6.56
CA GLN A 114 -8.74 0.96 -6.96
C GLN A 114 -9.66 0.94 -8.18
N TYR A 115 -9.89 -0.21 -8.81
CA TYR A 115 -10.70 -0.26 -10.01
C TYR A 115 -12.15 0.13 -9.70
N GLY A 116 -12.73 0.93 -10.61
CA GLY A 116 -14.11 1.39 -10.47
C GLY A 116 -15.14 0.26 -10.67
N SER A 117 -14.74 -0.80 -11.38
CA SER A 117 -15.53 -2.01 -11.62
C SER A 117 -14.61 -3.23 -11.71
N HIS A 118 -15.16 -4.39 -11.39
CA HIS A 118 -14.45 -5.66 -11.43
C HIS A 118 -15.20 -6.69 -12.27
N THR A 119 -14.42 -7.57 -12.92
CA THR A 119 -14.91 -8.83 -13.49
C THR A 119 -14.37 -9.97 -12.62
N THR A 120 -14.87 -11.19 -12.81
CA THR A 120 -14.30 -12.37 -12.15
C THR A 120 -12.79 -12.46 -12.38
N SER A 121 -12.32 -12.22 -13.61
CA SER A 121 -10.89 -12.25 -13.93
C SER A 121 -10.08 -11.18 -13.19
N THR A 122 -10.60 -9.95 -13.01
CA THR A 122 -9.86 -8.94 -12.24
C THR A 122 -9.86 -9.22 -10.74
N LEU A 123 -10.89 -9.91 -10.22
CA LEU A 123 -10.90 -10.42 -8.84
C LEU A 123 -9.89 -11.57 -8.67
N ASP A 124 -9.82 -12.50 -9.62
CA ASP A 124 -8.83 -13.59 -9.62
C ASP A 124 -7.40 -13.03 -9.64
N TYR A 125 -7.15 -12.01 -10.47
CA TYR A 125 -5.87 -11.31 -10.45
C TYR A 125 -5.57 -10.67 -9.09
N MET A 126 -6.54 -9.98 -8.49
CA MET A 126 -6.37 -9.36 -7.18
C MET A 126 -6.00 -10.39 -6.10
N GLU A 127 -6.69 -11.53 -6.04
CA GLU A 127 -6.33 -12.62 -5.11
C GLU A 127 -4.95 -13.19 -5.40
N SER A 128 -4.63 -13.47 -6.67
CA SER A 128 -3.31 -14.00 -7.05
C SER A 128 -2.16 -13.07 -6.62
N TYR A 129 -2.38 -11.75 -6.69
CA TYR A 129 -1.40 -10.77 -6.22
C TYR A 129 -1.24 -10.81 -4.70
N LEU A 130 -2.33 -11.02 -3.94
CA LEU A 130 -2.25 -11.16 -2.48
C LEU A 130 -1.55 -12.47 -2.08
N GLU A 131 -1.82 -13.56 -2.77
CA GLU A 131 -1.13 -14.84 -2.59
C GLU A 131 0.37 -14.71 -2.87
N ASP A 132 0.73 -14.09 -3.99
CA ASP A 132 2.13 -13.89 -4.34
C ASP A 132 2.83 -12.96 -3.35
N PHE A 133 2.14 -11.95 -2.81
CA PHE A 133 2.66 -11.17 -1.70
C PHE A 133 2.94 -12.08 -0.48
N HIS A 134 1.98 -12.95 -0.11
CA HIS A 134 2.16 -13.88 1.01
C HIS A 134 3.29 -14.90 0.83
N LYS A 135 3.55 -15.36 -0.40
CA LYS A 135 4.65 -16.27 -0.72
C LYS A 135 6.04 -15.64 -0.51
N HIS A 136 6.15 -14.32 -0.64
CA HIS A 136 7.45 -13.63 -0.65
C HIS A 136 7.66 -12.66 0.54
N LYS A 137 6.63 -12.33 1.33
CA LYS A 137 6.70 -11.33 2.41
C LYS A 137 7.70 -11.65 3.52
N ASP A 138 8.05 -12.92 3.70
CA ASP A 138 9.01 -13.37 4.72
C ASP A 138 10.41 -12.76 4.53
N ILE A 139 10.79 -12.35 3.32
CA ILE A 139 12.02 -11.58 3.09
C ILE A 139 12.08 -10.29 3.91
N PHE A 140 10.92 -9.74 4.26
CA PHE A 140 10.79 -8.50 5.02
C PHE A 140 10.59 -8.72 6.52
N LEU A 141 10.57 -9.97 6.99
CA LEU A 141 10.20 -10.30 8.37
C LEU A 141 11.12 -9.62 9.40
N GLU A 142 12.44 -9.62 9.13
CA GLU A 142 13.47 -8.99 9.96
C GLU A 142 13.30 -7.47 10.10
N PHE A 143 12.71 -6.81 9.10
CA PHE A 143 12.61 -5.34 9.03
C PHE A 143 11.30 -4.79 9.59
N ARG A 144 10.47 -5.63 10.22
CA ARG A 144 9.25 -5.14 10.87
C ARG A 144 9.61 -4.29 12.09
N ALA A 145 9.02 -3.09 12.15
CA ALA A 145 9.30 -2.09 13.20
C ALA A 145 9.09 -2.62 14.63
N TYR A 146 8.15 -3.54 14.82
CA TYR A 146 7.90 -4.20 16.11
C TYR A 146 8.62 -5.55 16.15
N LYS A 147 9.90 -5.54 16.56
CA LYS A 147 10.76 -6.72 16.76
C LYS A 147 10.20 -7.81 17.69
N ARG A 148 9.06 -7.57 18.35
CA ARG A 148 8.40 -8.53 19.26
C ARG A 148 7.54 -9.59 18.55
N THR A 149 7.26 -9.47 17.26
CA THR A 149 6.43 -10.46 16.54
C THR A 149 7.12 -10.97 15.27
N SER A 150 7.55 -12.23 15.29
CA SER A 150 8.13 -12.97 14.17
C SER A 150 7.08 -13.43 13.14
N HIS A 151 6.01 -12.67 12.94
CA HIS A 151 4.92 -13.04 12.02
C HIS A 151 4.22 -11.83 11.39
N PHE A 152 3.52 -12.05 10.28
CA PHE A 152 2.70 -11.02 9.61
C PHE A 152 1.23 -10.98 10.08
N ASN A 153 0.94 -11.40 11.32
CA ASN A 153 -0.42 -11.41 11.86
C ASN A 153 -0.79 -10.02 12.41
N PHE A 154 -1.37 -9.18 11.54
CA PHE A 154 -1.97 -7.91 11.96
C PHE A 154 -3.22 -7.61 11.13
N ILE A 155 -4.17 -6.91 11.74
CA ILE A 155 -5.52 -6.71 11.22
C ILE A 155 -5.50 -6.14 9.79
N LYS A 156 -4.67 -5.13 9.52
CA LYS A 156 -4.64 -4.49 8.19
C LYS A 156 -4.25 -5.44 7.06
N LEU A 157 -3.39 -6.43 7.33
CA LEU A 157 -3.07 -7.45 6.33
C LEU A 157 -4.19 -8.48 6.20
N HIS A 158 -4.79 -8.90 7.32
CA HIS A 158 -5.90 -9.84 7.30
C HIS A 158 -7.10 -9.29 6.53
N VAL A 159 -7.44 -8.00 6.70
CA VAL A 159 -8.58 -7.40 5.99
C VAL A 159 -8.43 -7.49 4.47
N LEU A 160 -7.21 -7.54 3.92
CA LEU A 160 -6.99 -7.69 2.48
C LEU A 160 -7.59 -8.99 1.91
N THR A 161 -7.71 -10.06 2.70
CA THR A 161 -8.29 -11.33 2.24
C THR A 161 -9.79 -11.24 1.98
N HIS A 162 -10.45 -10.20 2.52
CA HIS A 162 -11.90 -9.99 2.38
C HIS A 162 -12.26 -9.04 1.23
N TYR A 163 -11.28 -8.58 0.45
CA TYR A 163 -11.51 -7.59 -0.62
C TYR A 163 -12.37 -8.16 -1.74
N ARG A 164 -12.17 -9.43 -2.13
CA ARG A 164 -13.00 -10.09 -3.14
C ARG A 164 -14.45 -10.19 -2.70
N GLU A 165 -14.68 -10.82 -1.54
CA GLU A 165 -16.02 -11.00 -0.98
C GLU A 165 -16.75 -9.66 -0.87
N HIS A 166 -16.03 -8.61 -0.43
CA HIS A 166 -16.59 -7.28 -0.37
C HIS A 166 -17.05 -6.77 -1.74
N VAL A 167 -16.21 -6.89 -2.78
CA VAL A 167 -16.55 -6.41 -4.13
C VAL A 167 -17.76 -7.15 -4.69
N GLU A 168 -17.84 -8.46 -4.47
CA GLU A 168 -18.97 -9.28 -4.94
C GLU A 168 -20.28 -8.90 -4.23
N ARG A 169 -20.23 -8.53 -2.96
CA ARG A 169 -21.43 -8.22 -2.15
C ARG A 169 -21.87 -6.75 -2.23
N PHE A 170 -20.92 -5.82 -2.33
CA PHE A 170 -21.18 -4.39 -2.13
C PHE A 170 -20.66 -3.51 -3.27
N GLY A 171 -19.93 -4.08 -4.24
CA GLY A 171 -19.36 -3.32 -5.34
C GLY A 171 -17.99 -2.73 -5.01
N SER A 172 -17.54 -1.78 -5.84
CA SER A 172 -16.14 -1.34 -5.83
C SER A 172 -15.74 -0.62 -4.55
N ILE A 173 -14.56 -0.96 -4.05
CA ILE A 173 -14.01 -0.48 -2.78
C ILE A 173 -13.83 1.05 -2.72
N PRO A 174 -13.41 1.75 -3.80
CA PRO A 174 -13.29 3.21 -3.76
C PRO A 174 -14.55 3.94 -3.30
N GLN A 175 -15.75 3.36 -3.51
CA GLN A 175 -17.02 3.95 -3.09
C GLN A 175 -17.17 4.05 -1.56
N TYR A 176 -16.45 3.20 -0.83
CA TYR A 176 -16.48 3.11 0.63
C TYR A 176 -15.24 3.71 1.30
N SER A 177 -14.32 4.27 0.50
CA SER A 177 -13.06 4.81 0.99
C SER A 177 -13.25 6.12 1.74
N THR A 178 -12.64 6.23 2.93
CA THR A 178 -12.64 7.48 3.72
C THR A 178 -11.74 8.56 3.13
N ASP A 179 -10.94 8.23 2.09
CA ASP A 179 -10.12 9.20 1.34
C ASP A 179 -10.98 10.37 0.81
N ILE A 180 -12.19 10.08 0.33
CA ILE A 180 -13.12 11.10 -0.19
C ILE A 180 -13.51 12.07 0.94
N SER A 181 -13.92 11.54 2.09
CA SER A 181 -14.30 12.36 3.24
C SER A 181 -13.12 13.14 3.83
N GLU A 182 -11.92 12.55 3.86
CA GLU A 182 -10.74 13.24 4.40
C GLU A 182 -10.26 14.38 3.47
N LEU A 183 -10.29 14.16 2.15
CA LEU A 183 -10.04 15.22 1.17
C LEU A 183 -11.05 16.36 1.29
N ALA A 184 -12.35 16.03 1.46
CA ALA A 184 -13.38 17.02 1.68
C ALA A 184 -13.15 17.80 2.98
N HIS A 185 -12.80 17.14 4.08
CA HIS A 185 -12.51 17.78 5.36
C HIS A 185 -11.30 18.73 5.29
N VAL A 186 -10.24 18.37 4.54
CA VAL A 186 -9.10 19.27 4.32
C VAL A 186 -9.56 20.56 3.64
N ARG A 187 -10.31 20.44 2.53
CA ARG A 187 -10.75 21.60 1.73
C ARG A 187 -11.80 22.45 2.44
N GLN A 188 -12.82 21.81 3.01
CA GLN A 188 -13.98 22.50 3.55
C GLN A 188 -13.76 23.02 4.97
N VAL A 189 -12.97 22.32 5.78
CA VAL A 189 -12.80 22.66 7.21
C VAL A 189 -11.41 23.26 7.46
N LYS A 190 -10.34 22.52 7.11
CA LYS A 190 -8.97 22.95 7.49
C LYS A 190 -8.51 24.19 6.72
N GLU A 191 -8.75 24.25 5.42
CA GLU A 191 -8.37 25.41 4.60
C GLU A 191 -9.23 26.63 4.94
N ALA A 192 -10.54 26.45 5.12
CA ALA A 192 -11.44 27.51 5.58
C ALA A 192 -11.04 28.09 6.95
N TYR A 193 -10.74 27.23 7.93
CA TYR A 193 -10.27 27.66 9.26
C TYR A 193 -8.91 28.38 9.20
N ARG A 194 -8.02 27.97 8.29
CA ARG A 194 -6.74 28.67 8.08
C ARG A 194 -6.91 30.03 7.40
N ALA A 195 -7.94 30.17 6.56
CA ALA A 195 -8.26 31.39 5.84
C ALA A 195 -9.08 32.39 6.68
N SER A 196 -9.75 31.93 7.76
CA SER A 196 -10.37 32.85 8.71
C SER A 196 -9.30 33.59 9.52
N ASN A 197 -9.49 34.89 9.70
CA ASN A 197 -8.78 35.63 10.74
C ASN A 197 -9.09 34.95 12.08
N LYS A 198 -8.05 34.58 12.82
CA LYS A 198 -8.20 34.08 14.19
C LYS A 198 -8.95 35.08 15.06
#